data_AF-A0A8S3GQZ2-F1
#
_entry.id   AF-A0A8S3GQZ2-F1
#
_cell.length_a   1.000
_cell.length_b   1.000
_cell.length_c   1.000
_cell.angle_alpha   90.00
_cell.angle_beta   90.00
_cell.angle_gamma   90.00
#
_symmetry.space_group_name_H-M   'P 1'
#
loop_
_entity.id
_entity.type
_entity.pdbx_description
1 polymer ?
#
loop_
_entity_poly.entity_id
_entity_poly.type
_entity_poly.pdbx_seq_one_letter_code
_entity_poly.pdbx_strand_id
1 'polypeptide(L)'
;MNLLSNNNLASTGTVSTSKELASAIEQFIINDEITRLTPDKKQIIDGQQVRLLLNHLINLHQRFIHETRYDCSFSTFTRHVPSYIVSPKLHEWGTCLCMSYLNPQIKSERINQLKNSHPILNNLSTLLND
;
A
#
# COMPACT_ATOMS: atom_id res chain seq x y z
N MET A 1 22.13 -8.54 -24.58
CA MET A 1 22.19 -7.89 -23.25
C MET A 1 21.59 -8.84 -22.24
N ASN A 2 22.30 -9.03 -21.12
CA ASN A 2 22.20 -10.19 -20.23
C ASN A 2 20.80 -10.46 -19.68
N LEU A 3 20.29 -11.67 -19.96
CA LEU A 3 19.29 -12.35 -19.16
C LEU A 3 20.00 -12.92 -17.93
N LEU A 4 19.88 -12.26 -16.79
CA LEU A 4 20.30 -12.85 -15.51
C LEU A 4 19.22 -13.83 -15.06
N SER A 5 19.31 -15.04 -15.60
CA SER A 5 18.77 -16.24 -14.97
C SER A 5 19.51 -16.47 -13.65
N ASN A 6 18.86 -16.18 -12.54
CA ASN A 6 19.30 -16.65 -11.22
C ASN A 6 18.28 -17.66 -10.68
N ASN A 7 18.37 -18.88 -11.21
CA ASN A 7 17.83 -20.06 -10.56
C ASN A 7 18.80 -20.47 -9.44
N ASN A 8 18.43 -20.19 -8.19
CA ASN A 8 19.00 -20.87 -7.03
C ASN A 8 17.86 -21.56 -6.27
N LEU A 9 17.53 -22.76 -6.73
CA LEU A 9 16.71 -23.73 -6.01
C LEU A 9 17.65 -24.51 -5.09
N ALA A 10 17.86 -24.01 -3.87
CA ALA A 10 18.43 -24.78 -2.77
C ALA A 10 17.44 -24.79 -1.60
N SER A 11 17.00 -26.00 -1.26
CA SER A 11 16.14 -26.33 -0.14
C SER A 11 17.00 -26.72 1.05
N THR A 12 17.14 -25.82 2.02
CA THR A 12 17.48 -26.15 3.42
C THR A 12 17.03 -24.94 4.25
N GLY A 13 16.33 -25.17 5.37
CA GLY A 13 16.04 -24.11 6.32
C GLY A 13 17.37 -23.53 6.81
N THR A 14 17.75 -22.38 6.25
CA THR A 14 18.99 -21.72 6.63
C THR A 14 18.77 -21.12 7.99
N VAL A 15 19.50 -21.63 8.98
CA VAL A 15 19.66 -20.99 10.28
C VAL A 15 20.44 -19.70 10.03
N SER A 16 19.73 -18.68 9.57
CA SER A 16 20.30 -17.37 9.29
C SER A 16 20.41 -16.60 10.58
N THR A 17 21.52 -15.87 10.74
CA THR A 17 21.72 -15.07 11.94
C THR A 17 20.65 -13.98 12.03
N SER A 18 20.26 -13.56 13.23
CA SER A 18 19.23 -12.51 13.40
C SER A 18 19.57 -11.22 12.64
N LYS A 19 20.86 -10.92 12.43
CA LYS A 19 21.33 -9.76 11.68
C LYS A 19 21.13 -9.91 10.17
N GLU A 20 21.39 -11.09 9.61
CA GLU A 20 21.13 -11.39 8.20
C GLU A 20 19.63 -11.33 7.90
N LEU A 21 18.80 -11.92 8.78
CA LEU A 21 17.35 -11.86 8.64
C LEU A 21 16.84 -10.41 8.65
N ALA A 22 17.33 -9.59 9.59
CA ALA A 22 16.98 -8.17 9.64
C ALA A 22 17.34 -7.44 8.34
N SER A 23 18.56 -7.66 7.82
CA SER A 23 19.01 -7.06 6.56
C SER A 23 18.18 -7.52 5.37
N ALA A 24 17.80 -8.81 5.32
CA ALA A 24 16.98 -9.34 4.23
C ALA A 24 15.56 -8.75 4.25
N ILE A 25 14.96 -8.60 5.43
CA ILE A 25 13.65 -7.97 5.61
C ILE A 25 13.70 -6.50 5.19
N GLU A 26 14.72 -5.76 5.61
CA GLU A 26 14.88 -4.35 5.24
C GLU A 26 15.01 -4.17 3.73
N GLN A 27 15.87 -4.97 3.08
CA GLN A 27 16.04 -4.93 1.62
C GLN A 27 14.75 -5.30 0.87
N PHE A 28 13.99 -6.28 1.37
CA PHE A 28 12.71 -6.66 0.80
C PHE A 28 11.68 -5.52 0.89
N ILE A 29 11.54 -4.87 2.04
CA ILE A 29 10.50 -3.87 2.25
C ILE A 29 10.82 -2.54 1.55
N ILE A 30 12.09 -2.17 1.40
CA ILE A 30 12.50 -0.95 0.69
C ILE A 30 12.16 -1.00 -0.81
N ASN A 31 11.89 -2.18 -1.37
CA ASN A 31 11.50 -2.31 -2.76
C ASN A 31 10.23 -1.49 -3.08
N ASP A 32 10.26 -0.76 -4.20
CA ASP A 32 9.18 0.09 -4.69
C ASP A 32 7.88 -0.67 -5.06
N GLU A 33 7.97 -2.00 -5.24
CA GLU A 33 6.80 -2.87 -5.38
C GLU A 33 6.11 -3.19 -4.06
N ILE A 34 6.79 -2.99 -2.93
CA ILE A 34 6.31 -3.33 -1.60
C ILE A 34 5.90 -2.08 -0.83
N THR A 35 6.72 -1.03 -0.92
CA THR A 35 6.47 0.28 -0.32
C THR A 35 6.71 1.40 -1.31
N ARG A 36 6.11 2.57 -1.10
CA ARG A 36 6.39 3.77 -1.91
C ARG A 36 6.73 4.94 -1.01
N LEU A 37 7.68 5.77 -1.44
CA LEU A 37 7.94 7.04 -0.76
C LEU A 37 6.70 7.92 -0.78
N THR A 38 6.45 8.61 0.32
CA THR A 38 5.43 9.64 0.37
C THR A 38 5.79 10.76 -0.61
N PRO A 39 4.83 11.33 -1.36
CA PRO A 39 5.13 12.44 -2.27
C PRO A 39 5.58 13.70 -1.51
N ASP A 40 5.12 13.86 -0.27
CA ASP A 40 5.49 14.98 0.60
C ASP A 40 6.80 14.73 1.34
N LYS A 41 7.79 15.60 1.09
CA LYS A 41 9.08 15.64 1.81
C LYS A 41 8.96 16.03 3.29
N LYS A 42 7.78 16.45 3.74
CA LYS A 42 7.53 16.87 5.14
C LYS A 42 7.32 15.68 6.08
N GLN A 43 7.03 14.50 5.54
CA GLN A 43 6.84 13.30 6.34
C GLN A 43 8.19 12.61 6.52
N ILE A 44 8.85 12.91 7.64
CA ILE A 44 10.14 12.35 8.02
C ILE A 44 10.00 11.69 9.39
N ILE A 45 10.40 10.43 9.49
CA ILE A 45 10.48 9.66 10.74
C ILE A 45 11.92 9.19 10.88
N ASP A 46 12.55 9.43 12.03
CA ASP A 46 13.95 9.06 12.31
C ASP A 46 14.95 9.53 11.24
N GLY A 47 14.72 10.73 10.67
CA GLY A 47 15.57 11.31 9.63
C GLY A 47 15.39 10.69 8.24
N GLN A 48 14.50 9.71 8.08
CA GLN A 48 14.16 9.07 6.82
C GLN A 48 12.81 9.54 6.31
N GLN A 49 12.70 9.73 4.99
CA GLN A 49 11.41 10.03 4.36
C GLN A 49 10.49 8.81 4.51
N VAL A 50 9.25 9.07 4.92
CA VAL A 50 8.26 8.02 5.16
C VAL A 50 7.98 7.22 3.89
N ARG A 51 7.86 5.90 4.05
CA ARG A 51 7.42 4.97 3.01
C ARG A 51 6.08 4.36 3.40
N LEU A 52 5.14 4.33 2.47
CA LEU A 52 3.82 3.75 2.63
C LEU A 52 3.82 2.30 2.15
N LEU A 53 3.29 1.40 2.96
CA LEU A 53 3.03 0.02 2.57
C LEU A 53 1.94 -0.05 1.48
N LEU A 54 2.21 -0.80 0.41
CA LEU A 54 1.23 -1.03 -0.66
C LEU A 54 0.28 -2.19 -0.36
N ASN A 55 0.58 -3.02 0.64
CA ASN A 55 -0.23 -4.16 1.05
C ASN A 55 -0.12 -4.36 2.57
N HIS A 56 -1.00 -5.19 3.13
CA HIS A 56 -0.96 -5.55 4.54
C HIS A 56 0.31 -6.35 4.86
N LEU A 57 0.92 -6.08 6.02
CA LEU A 57 2.15 -6.74 6.47
C LEU A 57 2.04 -8.27 6.49
N ILE A 58 0.86 -8.82 6.78
CA ILE A 58 0.64 -10.27 6.79
C ILE A 58 0.81 -10.90 5.41
N ASN A 59 0.33 -10.22 4.36
CA ASN A 59 0.49 -10.67 2.98
C ASN A 59 1.95 -10.51 2.54
N LEU A 60 2.60 -9.42 2.96
CA LEU A 60 4.01 -9.17 2.67
C LEU A 60 4.93 -10.18 3.36
N HIS A 61 4.59 -10.63 4.56
CA HIS A 61 5.30 -11.68 5.29
C HIS A 61 5.23 -13.02 4.54
N GLN A 62 4.04 -13.42 4.07
CA GLN A 62 3.89 -14.62 3.24
C GLN A 62 4.70 -14.52 1.94
N ARG A 63 4.65 -13.36 1.28
CA ARG A 63 5.43 -13.08 0.06
C ARG A 63 6.93 -13.16 0.34
N PHE A 64 7.39 -12.59 1.45
CA PHE A 64 8.78 -12.64 1.89
C PHE A 64 9.27 -14.07 2.08
N ILE A 65 8.52 -14.91 2.81
CA ILE A 65 8.87 -16.33 3.03
C ILE A 65 8.96 -17.06 1.68
N HIS A 66 8.02 -16.80 0.76
CA HIS A 66 7.99 -17.45 -0.55
C HIS A 66 9.16 -17.06 -1.45
N GLU A 67 9.51 -15.78 -1.51
CA GLU A 67 10.55 -15.25 -2.39
C GLU A 67 11.96 -15.51 -1.86
N THR A 68 12.16 -15.35 -0.56
CA THR A 68 13.51 -15.38 0.06
C THR A 68 13.87 -16.70 0.71
N ARG A 69 12.87 -17.56 0.97
CA ARG A 69 12.99 -18.85 1.69
C ARG A 69 13.49 -18.73 3.14
N TYR A 70 13.59 -17.52 3.68
CA TYR A 70 13.78 -17.35 5.11
C TYR A 70 12.51 -17.77 5.85
N ASP A 71 12.69 -18.56 6.92
CA ASP A 71 11.61 -18.89 7.84
C ASP A 71 11.65 -17.93 9.03
N CYS A 72 10.57 -17.18 9.24
CA CYS A 72 10.41 -16.33 10.40
C CYS A 72 8.93 -16.18 10.76
N SER A 73 8.65 -16.00 12.05
CA SER A 73 7.29 -15.69 12.49
C SER A 73 6.87 -14.28 12.04
N PHE A 74 5.56 -14.06 11.90
CA PHE A 74 5.03 -12.73 11.62
C PHE A 74 5.48 -11.68 12.66
N SER A 75 5.52 -12.05 13.94
CA SER A 75 6.02 -11.17 15.00
C SER A 75 7.48 -10.78 14.80
N THR A 76 8.34 -11.72 14.39
CA THR A 76 9.75 -11.46 14.10
C THR A 76 9.90 -10.56 12.88
N PHE A 77 9.12 -10.84 11.82
CA PHE A 77 9.08 -10.03 10.61
C PHE A 77 8.75 -8.57 10.94
N THR A 78 7.63 -8.34 11.64
CA THR A 78 7.19 -6.98 12.01
C THR A 78 8.18 -6.23 12.88
N ARG A 79 8.92 -6.92 13.75
CA ARG A 79 9.94 -6.31 14.61
C ARG A 79 11.15 -5.78 13.82
N HIS A 80 11.44 -6.39 12.68
CA HIS A 80 12.54 -5.97 11.80
C HIS A 80 12.12 -4.97 10.72
N VAL A 81 10.83 -4.63 10.63
CA VAL A 81 10.36 -3.56 9.74
C VAL A 81 10.80 -2.21 10.31
N PRO A 82 11.50 -1.37 9.52
CA PRO A 82 11.89 -0.04 9.98
C PRO A 82 10.69 0.86 10.32
N SER A 83 10.86 1.72 11.33
CA SER A 83 9.84 2.65 11.85
C SER A 83 9.32 3.66 10.84
N TYR A 84 10.14 4.03 9.85
CA TYR A 84 9.77 4.98 8.78
C TYR A 84 8.88 4.34 7.69
N ILE A 85 8.58 3.04 7.78
CA ILE A 85 7.61 2.37 6.93
C ILE A 85 6.28 2.26 7.66
N VAL A 86 5.26 2.91 7.12
CA VAL A 86 3.94 3.03 7.76
C VAL A 86 2.84 2.44 6.90
N SER A 87 1.82 1.89 7.56
CA SER A 87 0.59 1.52 6.86
C SER A 87 -0.17 2.80 6.53
N PRO A 88 -0.59 2.99 5.27
CA PRO A 88 -1.24 4.23 4.90
C PRO A 88 -2.62 4.31 5.56
N LYS A 89 -2.94 5.44 6.20
CA LYS A 89 -4.29 5.69 6.70
C LYS A 89 -5.20 6.16 5.56
N LEU A 90 -6.48 5.83 5.64
CA LEU A 90 -7.48 6.24 4.62
C LEU A 90 -7.50 7.75 4.37
N HIS A 91 -7.20 8.56 5.38
CA HIS A 91 -7.14 10.03 5.27
C HIS A 91 -5.77 10.56 4.82
N GLU A 92 -4.72 9.72 4.83
CA GLU A 92 -3.35 10.05 4.38
C GLU A 92 -3.14 9.72 2.89
N TRP A 93 -4.08 9.00 2.27
CA TRP A 93 -4.22 8.97 0.83
C TRP A 93 -4.62 10.37 0.38
N GLY A 94 -3.62 11.25 0.23
CA GLY A 94 -3.76 12.47 -0.52
C GLY A 94 -4.46 12.09 -1.81
N THR A 95 -5.69 12.58 -1.98
CA THR A 95 -6.40 12.44 -3.24
C THR A 95 -5.42 12.90 -4.30
N CYS A 96 -5.02 12.01 -5.23
CA CYS A 96 -4.06 12.44 -6.24
C CYS A 96 -4.60 13.73 -6.87
N LEU A 97 -3.77 14.73 -7.17
CA LEU A 97 -4.28 15.95 -7.81
C LEU A 97 -5.08 15.65 -9.09
N CYS A 98 -4.78 14.52 -9.74
CA CYS A 98 -5.58 13.95 -10.82
C CYS A 98 -7.03 13.61 -10.44
N MET A 99 -7.27 13.10 -9.24
CA MET A 99 -8.61 12.87 -8.69
C MET A 99 -9.27 14.16 -8.21
N SER A 100 -8.53 15.21 -7.83
CA SER A 100 -9.12 16.52 -7.53
C SER A 100 -9.75 17.18 -8.75
N TYR A 101 -9.19 16.94 -9.95
CA TYR A 101 -9.76 17.42 -11.21
C TYR A 101 -10.95 16.56 -11.68
N LEU A 102 -10.89 15.23 -11.46
CA LEU A 102 -12.00 14.31 -11.75
C LEU A 102 -13.15 14.36 -10.73
N ASN A 103 -12.87 14.79 -9.49
CA ASN A 103 -13.78 14.66 -8.36
C ASN A 103 -15.09 15.44 -8.49
N PRO A 104 -15.17 16.66 -9.07
CA PRO A 104 -16.43 17.36 -9.15
C PRO A 104 -17.40 16.67 -10.11
N GLN A 105 -16.91 16.26 -11.29
CA GLN A 105 -17.71 15.58 -12.31
C GLN A 105 -18.13 14.17 -11.86
N ILE A 106 -17.23 13.38 -11.30
CA ILE A 106 -17.59 12.04 -10.81
C ILE A 106 -18.54 12.13 -9.61
N LYS A 107 -18.34 13.10 -8.70
CA LYS A 107 -19.27 13.31 -7.58
C LYS A 107 -20.63 13.78 -8.06
N SER A 108 -20.70 14.71 -9.02
CA SER A 108 -21.97 15.18 -9.57
C SER A 108 -22.70 14.09 -10.36
N GLU A 109 -21.99 13.33 -11.18
CA GLU A 109 -22.53 12.16 -11.89
C GLU A 109 -23.08 11.11 -10.93
N ARG A 110 -22.34 10.77 -9.87
CA ARG A 110 -22.78 9.80 -8.86
C ARG A 110 -23.99 10.30 -8.07
N ILE A 111 -24.04 11.59 -7.72
CA ILE A 111 -25.21 12.21 -7.09
C ILE A 111 -26.42 12.17 -8.03
N ASN A 112 -26.24 12.46 -9.33
CA ASN A 112 -27.32 12.41 -10.31
C ASN A 112 -27.81 10.97 -10.55
N GLN A 113 -26.92 9.99 -10.63
CA GLN A 113 -27.28 8.58 -10.73
C GLN A 113 -28.08 8.11 -9.50
N LEU A 114 -27.68 8.54 -8.30
CA LEU A 114 -28.40 8.23 -7.05
C LEU A 114 -29.77 8.91 -6.96
N LYS A 115 -29.90 10.15 -7.47
CA LYS A 115 -31.20 10.82 -7.59
C LYS A 115 -32.14 10.05 -8.51
N ASN A 116 -31.63 9.54 -9.63
CA ASN A 116 -32.41 8.80 -10.62
C ASN A 116 -32.76 7.37 -10.18
N SER A 117 -31.98 6.77 -9.27
CA SER A 117 -32.23 5.41 -8.76
C SER A 117 -33.12 5.35 -7.52
N HIS A 118 -33.38 6.49 -6.85
CA HIS A 118 -34.33 6.58 -5.74
C HIS A 118 -35.67 7.19 -6.20
N PRO A 119 -36.77 6.41 -6.28
CA PRO A 119 -38.06 6.89 -6.79
C PRO A 119 -38.73 7.98 -5.93
N ILE A 120 -38.26 8.18 -4.70
CA ILE A 120 -38.85 9.14 -3.75
C ILE A 120 -38.44 10.60 -4.05
N LEU A 121 -37.28 10.82 -4.69
CA LEU A 121 -36.75 12.16 -4.95
C LEU A 121 -37.19 12.78 -6.29
N ASN A 122 -37.68 11.97 -7.23
CA ASN A 122 -38.20 12.47 -8.51
C ASN A 122 -39.55 13.19 -8.40
N ASN A 123 -40.28 13.02 -7.30
CA ASN A 123 -41.56 13.69 -7.08
C ASN A 123 -41.45 15.08 -6.44
N LEU A 124 -40.24 15.51 -6.03
CA LEU A 124 -40.03 16.84 -5.44
C LEU A 124 -39.66 17.91 -6.48
N SER A 125 -39.11 17.52 -7.63
CA SER A 125 -38.80 18.46 -8.72
C SER A 125 -40.01 18.85 -9.55
N THR A 126 -41.09 18.06 -9.50
CA THR A 126 -42.38 18.39 -10.13
C THR A 126 -43.23 19.34 -9.29
N LEU A 127 -43.05 19.40 -7.98
CA LEU A 127 -43.82 20.27 -7.07
C LEU A 127 -43.25 21.70 -6.90
N LEU A 128 -42.13 22.00 -7.54
CA LEU A 128 -41.48 23.32 -7.48
C LEU A 128 -41.53 24.09 -8.82
N ASN A 129 -42.20 23.52 -9.83
CA ASN A 129 -42.39 24.15 -11.14
C ASN A 129 -43.87 24.43 -11.47
N ASP A 130 -44.77 24.32 -10.47
CA ASP A 130 -46.15 24.78 -10.52
C ASP A 130 -46.33 26.03 -9.65
#